data_AF-A0A7U9R8C1-F1
#
_entry.id   AF-A0A7U9R8C1-F1
#
_cell.length_a   1.000
_cell.length_b   1.000
_cell.length_c   1.000
_cell.angle_alpha   90.00
_cell.angle_beta   90.00
_cell.angle_gamma   90.00
#
_symmetry.space_group_name_H-M   'P 1'
#
loop_
_entity.id
_entity.type
_entity.pdbx_description
1 polymer ?
#
loop_
_entity_poly.entity_id
_entity_poly.type
_entity_poly.pdbx_seq_one_letter_code
_entity_poly.pdbx_strand_id
1 'polypeptide(L)'
;MSSTVWIIAAFAAYMIMMIVIGALYMKKTNNSEDYFLGGRGLGGWVAALSAQASDMSGWLLMGLPGAVYAYGMGRAWIAIGLLTGTILNWVFISGRLRRYTIRANNSLTLPAYFENRFHDKKQILLIISSAVIVIFFLVYTASALAAGGKLFHLVFGLDYRIALTIGAAVILLYTFMGGFMAVCVTDFIQGMLMLVGILAVPIAALFLVGSENMTSLLDASGVAQGSQSFLNLMHSGGKAYTGMEIFSQFAWCFGYFGMPHILVRFMAVRDEKEIRKSRWIAVV
;
A
#
# COMPACT_ATOMS: atom_id res chain seq x y z
N MET A 1 -15.64 22.21 22.70
CA MET A 1 -14.53 21.23 22.78
C MET A 1 -13.59 21.48 21.62
N SER A 2 -12.27 21.51 21.84
CA SER A 2 -11.28 21.77 20.78
C SER A 2 -11.34 20.67 19.70
N SER A 3 -11.14 21.03 18.43
CA SER A 3 -11.03 20.09 17.29
C SER A 3 -10.04 18.96 17.56
N THR A 4 -8.95 19.24 18.29
CA THR A 4 -7.93 18.27 18.69
C THR A 4 -8.50 17.10 19.51
N VAL A 5 -9.47 17.35 20.39
CA VAL A 5 -10.07 16.30 21.24
C VAL A 5 -10.82 15.28 20.39
N TRP A 6 -11.54 15.74 19.38
CA TRP A 6 -12.25 14.85 18.45
C TRP A 6 -11.31 14.01 17.59
N ILE A 7 -10.19 14.59 17.14
CA ILE A 7 -9.16 13.88 16.38
C ILE A 7 -8.53 12.78 17.26
N ILE A 8 -8.18 13.08 18.51
CA ILE A 8 -7.62 12.10 19.45
C ILE A 8 -8.62 10.98 19.71
N ALA A 9 -9.90 11.31 19.96
CA ALA A 9 -10.94 10.32 20.21
C ALA A 9 -11.16 9.39 19.01
N ALA A 10 -11.24 9.94 17.80
CA ALA A 10 -11.36 9.16 16.57
C ALA A 10 -10.15 8.24 16.37
N PHE A 11 -8.95 8.75 16.64
CA PHE A 11 -7.72 7.98 16.52
C PHE A 11 -7.63 6.85 17.55
N ALA A 12 -7.95 7.12 18.81
CA ALA A 12 -7.99 6.11 19.87
C ALA A 12 -9.03 5.01 19.54
N ALA A 13 -10.22 5.40 19.09
CA ALA A 13 -11.25 4.46 18.64
C ALA A 13 -10.76 3.58 17.48
N TYR A 14 -10.07 4.17 16.50
CA TYR A 14 -9.44 3.45 15.40
C TYR A 14 -8.38 2.45 15.89
N MET A 15 -7.47 2.85 16.78
CA MET A 15 -6.43 1.97 17.32
C MET A 15 -7.03 0.81 18.12
N ILE A 16 -8.03 1.08 18.96
CA ILE A 16 -8.76 0.05 19.72
C ILE A 16 -9.44 -0.94 18.77
N MET A 17 -10.10 -0.44 17.72
CA MET A 17 -10.72 -1.28 16.70
C MET A 17 -9.71 -2.24 16.05
N MET A 18 -8.50 -1.77 15.71
CA MET A 18 -7.46 -2.63 15.13
C MET A 18 -7.02 -3.73 16.11
N ILE A 19 -6.81 -3.39 17.38
CA ILE A 19 -6.43 -4.36 18.41
C ILE A 19 -7.53 -5.40 18.62
N VAL A 20 -8.79 -4.97 18.67
CA VAL A 20 -9.95 -5.87 18.82
C VAL A 20 -10.02 -6.86 17.65
N ILE A 21 -9.82 -6.39 16.41
CA ILE A 21 -9.79 -7.27 15.24
C ILE A 21 -8.65 -8.29 15.37
N GLY A 22 -7.45 -7.85 15.74
CA GLY A 22 -6.32 -8.74 16.01
C GLY A 22 -6.66 -9.82 17.05
N ALA A 23 -7.30 -9.43 18.15
CA ALA A 23 -7.70 -10.36 19.22
C ALA A 23 -8.78 -11.36 18.77
N LEU A 24 -9.73 -10.93 17.94
CA LEU A 24 -10.77 -11.81 17.41
C LEU A 24 -10.21 -12.86 16.44
N TYR A 25 -9.21 -12.49 15.64
CA TYR A 25 -8.57 -13.39 14.70
C TYR A 25 -7.49 -14.28 15.32
N MET A 26 -6.90 -13.90 16.45
CA MET A 26 -5.99 -14.76 17.22
C MET A 26 -6.61 -16.14 17.51
N LYS A 27 -7.89 -16.16 17.89
CA LYS A 27 -8.61 -17.41 18.20
C LYS A 27 -8.82 -18.33 16.98
N LYS A 28 -8.59 -17.82 15.78
CA LYS A 28 -8.73 -18.57 14.51
C LYS A 28 -7.39 -19.05 13.97
N THR A 29 -6.27 -18.70 14.60
CA THR A 29 -4.93 -19.02 14.12
C THR A 29 -4.34 -20.14 14.96
N ASN A 30 -4.40 -21.38 14.46
CA ASN A 30 -3.98 -22.57 15.21
C ASN A 30 -2.70 -23.21 14.69
N ASN A 31 -2.32 -22.95 13.44
CA ASN A 31 -1.15 -23.53 12.80
C ASN A 31 -0.43 -22.51 11.90
N SER A 32 0.71 -22.92 11.33
CA SER A 32 1.52 -22.07 10.45
C SER A 32 0.81 -21.63 9.17
N GLU A 33 -0.06 -22.46 8.58
CA GLU A 33 -0.82 -22.09 7.38
C GLU A 33 -1.86 -21.01 7.70
N ASP A 34 -2.52 -21.10 8.86
CA ASP A 34 -3.41 -20.05 9.36
C ASP A 34 -2.63 -18.76 9.64
N TYR A 35 -1.44 -18.87 10.23
CA TYR A 35 -0.65 -17.70 10.61
C TYR A 35 -0.08 -16.96 9.39
N PHE A 36 0.47 -17.69 8.40
CA PHE A 36 1.15 -17.08 7.24
C PHE A 36 0.24 -16.80 6.04
N LEU A 37 -0.83 -17.58 5.85
CA LEU A 37 -1.74 -17.45 4.69
C LEU A 37 -3.23 -17.41 5.08
N GLY A 38 -3.57 -17.39 6.37
CA GLY A 38 -4.97 -17.36 6.80
C GLY A 38 -5.77 -18.59 6.34
N GLY A 39 -5.12 -19.76 6.29
CA GLY A 39 -5.75 -21.00 5.82
C GLY A 39 -6.09 -20.98 4.33
N ARG A 40 -5.53 -20.03 3.58
CA ARG A 40 -5.90 -19.70 2.20
C ARG A 40 -7.41 -19.48 2.04
N GLY A 41 -8.06 -18.89 3.03
CA GLY A 41 -9.51 -18.68 3.06
C GLY A 41 -9.95 -17.30 2.55
N LEU A 42 -9.06 -16.51 1.95
CA LEU A 42 -9.31 -15.09 1.69
C LEU A 42 -10.38 -14.92 0.59
N GLY A 43 -11.47 -14.22 0.93
CA GLY A 43 -12.52 -13.84 -0.01
C GLY A 43 -12.10 -12.66 -0.88
N GLY A 44 -12.73 -12.51 -2.05
CA GLY A 44 -12.20 -11.65 -3.11
C GLY A 44 -12.21 -10.16 -2.82
N TRP A 45 -13.17 -9.67 -2.01
CA TRP A 45 -13.18 -8.27 -1.56
C TRP A 45 -12.01 -7.96 -0.63
N VAL A 46 -11.79 -8.83 0.36
CA VAL A 46 -10.70 -8.67 1.33
C VAL A 46 -9.36 -8.85 0.61
N ALA A 47 -9.24 -9.81 -0.30
CA ALA A 47 -8.03 -10.02 -1.09
C ALA A 47 -7.66 -8.80 -1.94
N ALA A 48 -8.63 -8.25 -2.68
CA ALA A 48 -8.44 -7.07 -3.51
C ALA A 48 -8.05 -5.85 -2.68
N LEU A 49 -8.91 -5.45 -1.75
CA LEU A 49 -8.71 -4.21 -1.00
C LEU A 49 -7.58 -4.30 0.01
N SER A 50 -7.26 -5.48 0.56
CA SER A 50 -6.04 -5.64 1.37
C SER A 50 -4.78 -5.51 0.51
N ALA A 51 -4.76 -6.07 -0.71
CA ALA A 51 -3.64 -5.90 -1.61
C ALA A 51 -3.47 -4.43 -2.00
N GLN A 52 -4.56 -3.75 -2.35
CA GLN A 52 -4.52 -2.32 -2.66
C GLN A 52 -4.12 -1.50 -1.44
N ALA A 53 -4.70 -1.70 -0.26
CA ALA A 53 -4.34 -0.93 0.94
C ALA A 53 -2.87 -1.12 1.33
N SER A 54 -2.37 -2.35 1.25
CA SER A 54 -0.96 -2.65 1.56
C SER A 54 0.00 -2.06 0.53
N ASP A 55 -0.41 -1.96 -0.73
CA ASP A 55 0.33 -1.27 -1.79
C ASP A 55 0.31 0.26 -1.59
N MET A 56 -0.89 0.78 -1.33
CA MET A 56 -1.23 2.20 -1.13
C MET A 56 -0.73 2.76 0.20
N SER A 57 0.42 2.29 0.71
CA SER A 57 1.11 2.73 1.93
C SER A 57 1.20 4.26 2.11
N GLY A 58 1.84 4.73 3.20
CA GLY A 58 2.07 6.17 3.43
C GLY A 58 2.65 6.95 2.23
N TRP A 59 3.27 6.24 1.27
CA TRP A 59 3.66 6.78 -0.04
C TRP A 59 2.50 7.40 -0.84
N LEU A 60 1.32 6.77 -0.91
CA LEU A 60 0.23 7.30 -1.76
C LEU A 60 -0.36 8.60 -1.19
N LEU A 61 -0.45 8.72 0.13
CA LEU A 61 -1.05 9.90 0.78
C LEU A 61 -0.05 11.04 0.98
N MET A 62 1.23 10.77 1.23
CA MET A 62 2.23 11.81 1.47
C MET A 62 3.29 11.89 0.37
N GLY A 63 3.77 10.74 -0.11
CA GLY A 63 4.89 10.66 -1.05
C GLY A 63 4.54 11.19 -2.43
N LEU A 64 3.55 10.60 -3.09
CA LEU A 64 3.15 10.99 -4.44
C LEU A 64 2.55 12.43 -4.49
N PRO A 65 1.59 12.80 -3.62
CA PRO A 65 1.10 14.17 -3.56
C PRO A 65 2.20 15.18 -3.22
N GLY A 66 3.12 14.84 -2.31
CA GLY A 66 4.28 15.67 -1.99
C GLY A 66 5.23 15.84 -3.19
N ALA A 67 5.44 14.78 -3.97
CA ALA A 67 6.23 14.85 -5.20
C ALA A 67 5.55 15.70 -6.28
N VAL A 68 4.24 15.60 -6.46
CA VAL A 68 3.47 16.46 -7.37
C VAL A 68 3.48 17.90 -6.88
N TYR A 69 3.33 18.14 -5.58
CA TYR A 69 3.42 19.47 -4.99
C TYR A 69 4.79 20.12 -5.23
N ALA A 70 5.87 19.35 -5.10
CA ALA A 70 7.24 19.85 -5.27
C ALA A 70 7.68 19.99 -6.74
N TYR A 71 7.21 19.11 -7.64
CA TYR A 71 7.75 18.97 -8.99
C TYR A 71 6.70 19.07 -10.12
N GLY A 72 5.42 19.22 -9.80
CA GLY A 72 4.33 19.31 -10.78
C GLY A 72 3.72 17.97 -11.20
N MET A 73 2.67 18.08 -12.02
CA MET A 73 1.79 16.99 -12.45
C MET A 73 2.50 15.96 -13.33
N GLY A 74 3.65 16.30 -13.91
CA GLY A 74 4.53 15.34 -14.56
C GLY A 74 4.84 14.09 -13.73
N ARG A 75 4.84 14.21 -12.39
CA ARG A 75 5.00 13.06 -11.49
C ARG A 75 3.85 12.05 -11.51
N ALA A 76 2.72 12.38 -12.13
CA ALA A 76 1.57 11.48 -12.27
C ALA A 76 1.85 10.27 -13.18
N TRP A 77 2.93 10.27 -13.99
CA TRP A 77 3.38 9.08 -14.70
C TRP A 77 3.73 7.92 -13.76
N ILE A 78 4.13 8.23 -12.52
CA ILE A 78 4.27 7.22 -11.46
C ILE A 78 2.91 6.56 -11.20
N ALA A 79 1.85 7.32 -10.97
CA ALA A 79 0.51 6.78 -10.73
C ALA A 79 -0.01 5.92 -11.90
N ILE A 80 0.24 6.35 -13.14
CA ILE A 80 -0.09 5.57 -14.35
C ILE A 80 0.69 4.25 -14.39
N GLY A 81 1.98 4.28 -14.06
CA GLY A 81 2.82 3.09 -13.91
C GLY A 81 2.31 2.15 -12.82
N LEU A 82 1.95 2.69 -11.64
CA LEU A 82 1.41 1.93 -10.51
C LEU A 82 0.08 1.23 -10.87
N LEU A 83 -0.84 1.96 -11.51
CA LEU A 83 -2.11 1.41 -12.00
C LEU A 83 -1.87 0.29 -13.03
N THR A 84 -0.96 0.53 -13.98
CA THR A 84 -0.62 -0.48 -14.99
C THR A 84 0.00 -1.72 -14.32
N GLY A 85 0.93 -1.54 -13.39
CA GLY A 85 1.55 -2.62 -12.61
C GLY A 85 0.53 -3.43 -11.84
N THR A 86 -0.40 -2.76 -11.16
CA THR A 86 -1.53 -3.40 -10.47
C THR A 86 -2.34 -4.27 -11.42
N ILE A 87 -2.79 -3.71 -12.55
CA ILE A 87 -3.61 -4.42 -13.54
C ILE A 87 -2.85 -5.66 -14.05
N LEU A 88 -1.61 -5.49 -14.50
CA LEU A 88 -0.81 -6.58 -15.06
C LEU A 88 -0.53 -7.67 -14.01
N ASN A 89 -0.27 -7.29 -12.75
CA ASN A 89 -0.02 -8.23 -11.67
C ASN A 89 -1.27 -9.08 -11.37
N TRP A 90 -2.44 -8.46 -11.30
CA TRP A 90 -3.72 -9.17 -11.13
C TRP A 90 -4.06 -10.05 -12.33
N VAL A 91 -3.81 -9.60 -13.56
CA VAL A 91 -4.12 -10.35 -14.79
C VAL A 91 -3.19 -11.54 -14.97
N PHE A 92 -1.88 -11.35 -14.83
CA PHE A 92 -0.88 -12.34 -15.24
C PHE A 92 -0.33 -13.17 -14.10
N ILE A 93 -0.23 -12.63 -12.88
CA ILE A 93 0.44 -13.30 -11.77
C ILE A 93 -0.54 -13.95 -10.80
N SER A 94 -1.59 -13.24 -10.36
CA SER A 94 -2.44 -13.66 -9.24
C SER A 94 -2.88 -15.14 -9.28
N GLY A 95 -3.57 -15.56 -10.35
CA GLY A 95 -4.04 -16.93 -10.53
C GLY A 95 -2.91 -17.94 -10.73
N ARG A 96 -1.86 -17.59 -11.46
CA ARG A 96 -0.72 -18.48 -11.69
C ARG A 96 0.01 -18.76 -10.38
N LEU A 97 0.35 -17.72 -9.63
CA LEU A 97 1.06 -17.83 -8.36
C LEU A 97 0.26 -18.63 -7.34
N ARG A 98 -1.06 -18.39 -7.24
CA ARG A 98 -1.95 -19.17 -6.38
C ARG A 98 -1.87 -20.68 -6.67
N ARG A 99 -1.98 -21.08 -7.94
CA ARG A 99 -1.94 -22.49 -8.34
C ARG A 99 -0.57 -23.13 -8.14
N TYR A 100 0.49 -22.41 -8.51
CA TYR A 100 1.83 -22.95 -8.42
C TYR A 100 2.33 -23.07 -6.97
N THR A 101 1.89 -22.20 -6.06
CA THR A 101 2.25 -22.31 -4.64
C THR A 101 1.62 -23.52 -3.96
N ILE A 102 0.42 -23.97 -4.37
CA ILE A 102 -0.13 -25.26 -3.92
C ILE A 102 0.71 -26.42 -4.44
N ARG A 103 0.98 -26.42 -5.76
CA ARG A 103 1.69 -27.53 -6.43
C ARG A 103 3.14 -27.66 -5.97
N ALA A 104 3.78 -26.55 -5.62
CA ALA A 104 5.11 -26.50 -5.06
C ALA A 104 5.06 -26.74 -3.54
N ASN A 105 4.63 -27.94 -3.13
CA ASN A 105 4.62 -28.41 -1.75
C ASN A 105 3.86 -27.50 -0.76
N ASN A 106 2.69 -26.99 -1.17
CA ASN A 106 1.89 -26.03 -0.40
C ASN A 106 2.71 -24.87 0.21
N SER A 107 3.61 -24.28 -0.56
CA SER A 107 4.51 -23.22 -0.09
C SER A 107 3.74 -22.05 0.54
N LEU A 108 4.10 -21.75 1.79
CA LEU A 108 3.50 -20.67 2.59
C LEU A 108 4.16 -19.31 2.36
N THR A 109 5.41 -19.29 1.90
CA THR A 109 6.19 -18.07 1.64
C THR A 109 6.74 -18.06 0.21
N LEU A 110 7.08 -16.88 -0.31
CA LEU A 110 7.72 -16.77 -1.63
C LEU A 110 9.10 -17.44 -1.70
N PRO A 111 9.99 -17.30 -0.71
CA PRO A 111 11.26 -18.03 -0.70
C PRO A 111 11.09 -19.55 -0.78
N ALA A 112 10.18 -20.12 0.02
CA ALA A 112 9.86 -21.54 -0.03
C ALA A 112 9.24 -21.92 -1.39
N TYR A 113 8.42 -21.05 -1.97
CA TYR A 113 7.91 -21.25 -3.31
C TYR A 113 9.03 -21.33 -4.35
N PHE A 114 10.02 -20.45 -4.32
CA PHE A 114 11.14 -20.49 -5.26
C PHE A 114 11.98 -21.76 -5.09
N GLU A 115 12.32 -22.13 -3.85
CA GLU A 115 13.02 -23.38 -3.56
C GLU A 115 12.30 -24.60 -4.15
N ASN A 116 11.01 -24.76 -3.81
CA ASN A 116 10.21 -25.90 -4.25
C ASN A 116 9.94 -25.88 -5.77
N ARG A 117 9.69 -24.70 -6.36
CA ARG A 117 9.37 -24.56 -7.78
C ARG A 117 10.55 -24.89 -8.69
N PHE A 118 11.77 -24.59 -8.25
CA PHE A 118 13.00 -24.82 -9.00
C PHE A 118 13.75 -26.08 -8.53
N HIS A 119 13.19 -26.83 -7.57
CA HIS A 119 13.81 -28.02 -6.98
C HIS A 119 15.21 -27.76 -6.43
N ASP A 120 15.39 -26.60 -5.80
CA ASP A 120 16.69 -26.16 -5.28
C ASP A 120 17.06 -26.90 -3.99
N LYS A 121 17.73 -28.05 -4.15
CA LYS A 121 18.21 -28.87 -3.03
C LYS A 121 19.25 -28.20 -2.14
N LYS A 122 19.88 -27.12 -2.61
CA LYS A 122 20.92 -26.39 -1.86
C LYS A 122 20.37 -25.17 -1.11
N GLN A 123 19.06 -24.89 -1.22
CA GLN A 123 18.37 -23.79 -0.57
C GLN A 123 18.95 -22.40 -0.87
N ILE A 124 19.67 -22.25 -1.97
CA ILE A 124 20.30 -21.01 -2.40
C ILE A 124 19.23 -19.95 -2.69
N LEU A 125 18.18 -20.32 -3.43
CA LEU A 125 17.07 -19.45 -3.76
C LEU A 125 16.31 -19.02 -2.50
N LEU A 126 16.11 -19.93 -1.55
CA LEU A 126 15.46 -19.61 -0.27
C LEU A 126 16.27 -18.56 0.49
N ILE A 127 17.58 -18.78 0.65
CA ILE A 127 18.46 -17.89 1.42
C ILE A 127 18.56 -16.51 0.74
N ILE A 128 18.86 -16.47 -0.56
CA ILE A 128 19.03 -15.22 -1.29
C ILE A 128 17.72 -14.43 -1.31
N SER A 129 16.59 -15.06 -1.65
CA SER A 129 15.31 -14.35 -1.71
C SER A 129 14.88 -13.87 -0.32
N SER A 130 15.08 -14.67 0.74
CA SER A 130 14.78 -14.26 2.11
C SER A 130 15.64 -13.06 2.53
N ALA A 131 16.96 -13.10 2.26
CA ALA A 131 17.86 -12.00 2.60
C ALA A 131 17.50 -10.70 1.87
N VAL A 132 17.24 -10.78 0.56
CA VAL A 132 16.80 -9.64 -0.24
C VAL A 132 15.49 -9.08 0.29
N ILE A 133 14.48 -9.93 0.52
CA ILE A 133 13.19 -9.49 1.05
C ILE A 133 13.39 -8.78 2.40
N VAL A 134 14.09 -9.40 3.35
CA VAL A 134 14.30 -8.83 4.69
C VAL A 134 15.00 -7.48 4.64
N ILE A 135 16.10 -7.35 3.88
CA ILE A 135 16.88 -6.10 3.81
C ILE A 135 16.03 -4.97 3.23
N PHE A 136 15.40 -5.19 2.08
CA PHE A 136 14.64 -4.13 1.42
C PHE A 136 13.31 -3.83 2.13
N PHE A 137 12.63 -4.84 2.71
CA PHE A 137 11.40 -4.61 3.49
C PHE A 137 11.67 -3.92 4.82
N LEU A 138 12.85 -4.11 5.41
CA LEU A 138 13.22 -3.38 6.61
C LEU A 138 13.25 -1.87 6.32
N VAL A 139 13.92 -1.45 5.25
CA VAL A 139 13.98 -0.03 4.87
C VAL A 139 12.60 0.51 4.50
N TYR A 140 11.84 -0.25 3.72
CA TYR A 140 10.46 0.09 3.35
C TYR A 140 9.57 0.29 4.59
N THR A 141 9.55 -0.67 5.51
CA THR A 141 8.72 -0.62 6.72
C THR A 141 9.16 0.51 7.65
N ALA A 142 10.47 0.73 7.79
CA ALA A 142 11.00 1.86 8.56
C ALA A 142 10.53 3.21 7.98
N SER A 143 10.53 3.35 6.65
CA SER A 143 10.04 4.57 5.99
C SER A 143 8.53 4.81 6.24
N ALA A 144 7.71 3.75 6.22
CA ALA A 144 6.28 3.83 6.47
C ALA A 144 5.97 4.24 7.93
N LEU A 145 6.68 3.64 8.89
CA LEU A 145 6.59 4.02 10.30
C LEU A 145 7.02 5.47 10.53
N ALA A 146 8.11 5.91 9.89
CA ALA A 146 8.58 7.29 9.97
C ALA A 146 7.58 8.29 9.39
N ALA A 147 6.93 7.97 8.26
CA ALA A 147 5.86 8.79 7.69
C ALA A 147 4.67 8.92 8.68
N GLY A 148 4.25 7.81 9.29
CA GLY A 148 3.23 7.80 10.34
C GLY A 148 3.63 8.68 11.53
N GLY A 149 4.84 8.51 12.07
CA GLY A 149 5.35 9.31 13.19
C GLY A 149 5.36 10.81 12.90
N LYS A 150 5.73 11.22 11.67
CA LYS A 150 5.68 12.63 11.24
C LYS A 150 4.24 13.17 11.21
N LEU A 151 3.29 12.40 10.67
CA LEU A 151 1.88 12.79 10.68
C LEU A 151 1.36 13.00 12.10
N PHE A 152 1.68 12.09 13.01
CA PHE A 152 1.27 12.22 14.41
C PHE A 152 1.87 13.45 15.10
N HIS A 153 3.16 13.70 14.86
CA HIS A 153 3.84 14.90 15.38
C HIS A 153 3.15 16.18 14.88
N LEU A 154 2.85 16.25 13.58
CA LEU A 154 2.20 17.42 12.97
C LEU A 154 0.77 17.65 13.44
N VAL A 155 -0.03 16.58 13.57
CA VAL A 155 -1.46 16.69 13.89
C VAL A 155 -1.70 16.92 15.40
N PHE A 156 -0.92 16.25 16.25
CA PHE A 156 -1.15 16.25 17.70
C PHE A 156 -0.15 17.09 18.49
N GLY A 157 0.92 17.58 17.84
CA GLY A 157 2.03 18.26 18.53
C GLY A 157 2.81 17.34 19.47
N LEU A 158 2.60 16.02 19.40
CA LEU A 158 3.30 15.02 20.20
C LEU A 158 4.74 14.88 19.74
N ASP A 159 5.67 14.60 20.64
CA ASP A 159 7.04 14.26 20.26
C ASP A 159 7.06 13.11 19.25
N TYR A 160 7.86 13.26 18.19
CA TYR A 160 7.95 12.30 17.09
C TYR A 160 8.31 10.89 17.58
N ARG A 161 9.21 10.75 18.57
CA ARG A 161 9.62 9.44 19.07
C ARG A 161 8.47 8.78 19.83
N ILE A 162 7.77 9.53 20.68
CA ILE A 162 6.59 9.02 21.41
C ILE A 162 5.51 8.55 20.42
N ALA A 163 5.18 9.39 19.45
CA ALA A 163 4.19 9.07 18.42
C ALA A 163 4.54 7.82 17.62
N LEU A 164 5.80 7.73 17.17
CA LEU A 164 6.33 6.58 16.45
C LEU A 164 6.24 5.30 17.29
N THR A 165 6.65 5.35 18.56
CA THR A 165 6.65 4.19 19.45
C THR A 165 5.24 3.68 19.71
N ILE A 166 4.27 4.56 19.98
CA ILE A 166 2.86 4.16 20.18
C ILE A 166 2.31 3.53 18.91
N GLY A 167 2.49 4.16 17.76
CA GLY A 167 2.03 3.63 16.47
C GLY A 167 2.63 2.26 16.16
N ALA A 168 3.95 2.12 16.31
CA ALA A 168 4.65 0.86 16.11
C ALA A 168 4.18 -0.22 17.10
N ALA A 169 4.01 0.10 18.38
CA ALA A 169 3.55 -0.84 19.39
C ALA A 169 2.15 -1.41 19.06
N VAL A 170 1.20 -0.55 18.68
CA VAL A 170 -0.14 -0.99 18.29
C VAL A 170 -0.08 -1.87 17.03
N ILE A 171 0.68 -1.46 16.02
CA ILE A 171 0.83 -2.21 14.76
C ILE A 171 1.41 -3.60 15.04
N LEU A 172 2.49 -3.69 15.81
CA LEU A 172 3.09 -4.96 16.16
C LEU A 172 2.13 -5.83 16.97
N LEU A 173 1.39 -5.25 17.92
CA LEU A 173 0.46 -5.99 18.76
C LEU A 173 -0.64 -6.67 17.94
N TYR A 174 -1.38 -5.93 17.11
CA TYR A 174 -2.47 -6.56 16.33
C TYR A 174 -1.93 -7.51 15.25
N THR A 175 -0.76 -7.21 14.68
CA THR A 175 -0.15 -8.03 13.62
C THR A 175 0.35 -9.36 14.16
N PHE A 176 1.07 -9.36 15.29
CA PHE A 176 1.56 -10.60 15.90
C PHE A 176 0.43 -11.41 16.54
N MET A 177 -0.58 -10.76 17.13
CA MET A 177 -1.70 -11.48 17.73
C MET A 177 -2.56 -12.22 16.71
N GLY A 178 -2.92 -11.55 15.61
CA GLY A 178 -4.00 -12.03 14.74
C GLY A 178 -3.55 -12.77 13.48
N GLY A 179 -2.25 -12.77 13.18
CA GLY A 179 -1.70 -13.40 11.97
C GLY A 179 -2.21 -12.79 10.67
N PHE A 180 -1.98 -13.49 9.55
CA PHE A 180 -2.22 -12.96 8.20
C PHE A 180 -3.68 -12.54 7.95
N MET A 181 -4.66 -13.27 8.49
CA MET A 181 -6.07 -12.95 8.27
C MET A 181 -6.48 -11.66 8.99
N ALA A 182 -5.97 -11.41 10.20
CA ALA A 182 -6.19 -10.14 10.89
C ALA A 182 -5.63 -8.98 10.05
N VAL A 183 -4.40 -9.12 9.56
CA VAL A 183 -3.77 -8.12 8.69
C VAL A 183 -4.63 -7.82 7.47
N CYS A 184 -5.12 -8.84 6.77
CA CYS A 184 -5.96 -8.63 5.60
C CYS A 184 -7.28 -7.90 5.90
N VAL A 185 -7.89 -8.18 7.06
CA VAL A 185 -9.14 -7.54 7.45
C VAL A 185 -8.92 -6.11 7.95
N THR A 186 -7.85 -5.87 8.72
CA THR A 186 -7.47 -4.51 9.10
C THR A 186 -7.13 -3.68 7.87
N ASP A 187 -6.40 -4.25 6.92
CA ASP A 187 -6.07 -3.59 5.65
C ASP A 187 -7.32 -3.28 4.83
N PHE A 188 -8.31 -4.19 4.78
CA PHE A 188 -9.58 -3.92 4.10
C PHE A 188 -10.27 -2.68 4.70
N ILE A 189 -10.34 -2.59 6.03
CA ILE A 189 -10.97 -1.44 6.70
C ILE A 189 -10.14 -0.17 6.47
N GLN A 190 -8.82 -0.24 6.61
CA GLN A 190 -7.90 0.87 6.37
C GLN A 190 -7.99 1.36 4.92
N GLY A 191 -7.99 0.44 3.96
CA GLY A 191 -8.15 0.74 2.53
C GLY A 191 -9.46 1.46 2.23
N MET A 192 -10.57 1.03 2.84
CA MET A 192 -11.86 1.72 2.69
C MET A 192 -11.82 3.14 3.29
N LEU A 193 -11.21 3.32 4.46
CA LEU A 193 -11.02 4.64 5.06
C LEU A 193 -10.13 5.54 4.20
N MET A 194 -9.06 4.99 3.64
CA MET A 194 -8.17 5.69 2.72
C MET A 194 -8.86 6.10 1.43
N LEU A 195 -9.68 5.21 0.85
CA LEU A 195 -10.47 5.51 -0.35
C LEU A 195 -11.40 6.70 -0.12
N VAL A 196 -12.10 6.73 1.03
CA VAL A 196 -12.93 7.88 1.41
C VAL A 196 -12.08 9.15 1.50
N GLY A 197 -10.91 9.09 2.13
CA GLY A 197 -10.00 10.24 2.24
C GLY A 197 -9.51 10.77 0.89
N ILE A 198 -9.06 9.87 0.00
CA ILE A 198 -8.54 10.21 -1.33
C ILE A 198 -9.62 10.82 -2.22
N LEU A 199 -10.88 10.43 -2.05
CA LEU A 199 -12.00 11.03 -2.79
C LEU A 199 -12.49 12.34 -2.15
N ALA A 200 -12.66 12.35 -0.83
CA ALA A 200 -13.24 13.49 -0.13
C ALA A 200 -12.34 14.73 -0.14
N VAL A 201 -11.01 14.57 0.02
CA VAL A 201 -10.08 15.69 0.15
C VAL A 201 -9.99 16.52 -1.14
N PRO A 202 -9.77 15.95 -2.34
CA PRO A 202 -9.78 16.73 -3.58
C PRO A 202 -11.13 17.36 -3.88
N ILE A 203 -12.24 16.67 -3.61
CA ILE A 203 -13.60 17.21 -3.80
C ILE A 203 -13.80 18.44 -2.90
N ALA A 204 -13.47 18.34 -1.62
CA ALA A 204 -13.57 19.46 -0.69
C ALA A 204 -12.66 20.62 -1.10
N ALA A 205 -11.42 20.33 -1.54
CA ALA A 205 -10.51 21.35 -2.04
C ALA A 205 -11.08 22.09 -3.25
N LEU A 206 -11.68 21.38 -4.21
CA LEU A 206 -12.33 21.98 -5.38
C LEU A 206 -13.52 22.85 -5.01
N PHE A 207 -14.33 22.46 -4.03
CA PHE A 207 -15.45 23.29 -3.54
C PHE A 207 -14.98 24.55 -2.81
N LEU A 208 -13.91 24.46 -2.02
CA LEU A 208 -13.38 25.60 -1.25
C LEU A 208 -12.67 26.61 -2.15
N VAL A 209 -11.91 26.13 -3.14
CA VAL A 209 -11.16 26.98 -4.08
C VAL A 209 -12.06 27.52 -5.18
N GLY A 210 -12.97 26.70 -5.69
CA GLY A 210 -13.71 26.94 -6.93
C GLY A 210 -12.85 26.62 -8.17
N SER A 211 -13.38 25.86 -9.11
CA SER A 211 -12.62 25.37 -10.28
C SER A 211 -12.00 26.49 -11.12
N GLU A 212 -12.65 27.65 -11.18
CA GLU A 212 -12.21 28.82 -11.94
C GLU A 212 -11.02 29.55 -11.30
N ASN A 213 -10.84 29.44 -9.98
CA ASN A 213 -9.76 30.08 -9.24
C ASN A 213 -8.51 29.21 -9.13
N MET A 214 -8.57 27.94 -9.53
CA MET A 214 -7.47 27.00 -9.29
C MET A 214 -6.19 27.42 -10.03
N THR A 215 -6.30 27.83 -11.30
CA THR A 215 -5.14 28.28 -12.10
C THR A 215 -4.57 29.59 -11.55
N SER A 216 -5.43 30.56 -11.22
CA SER A 216 -4.99 31.85 -10.69
C SER A 216 -4.32 31.72 -9.32
N LEU A 217 -4.81 30.85 -8.44
CA LEU A 217 -4.17 30.56 -7.15
C LEU A 217 -2.85 29.81 -7.33
N LEU A 218 -2.78 28.86 -8.27
CA LEU A 218 -1.52 28.18 -8.58
C LEU A 218 -0.47 29.19 -9.07
N ASP A 219 -0.84 30.08 -10.01
CA ASP A 219 0.05 31.15 -10.47
C ASP A 219 0.47 32.08 -9.33
N ALA A 220 -0.47 32.49 -8.47
CA ALA A 220 -0.18 33.32 -7.30
C ALA A 220 0.73 32.63 -6.26
N SER A 221 0.71 31.29 -6.18
CA SER A 221 1.56 30.53 -5.27
C SER A 221 3.03 30.45 -5.73
N GLY A 222 3.34 30.95 -6.94
CA GLY A 222 4.71 30.99 -7.46
C GLY A 222 5.22 29.63 -7.93
N VAL A 223 4.33 28.72 -8.38
CA VAL A 223 4.75 27.46 -8.99
C VAL A 223 5.69 27.72 -10.16
N ALA A 224 6.76 26.93 -10.25
CA ALA A 224 7.79 27.13 -11.25
C ALA A 224 7.19 27.10 -12.67
N GLN A 225 7.42 28.19 -13.42
CA GLN A 225 6.97 28.37 -14.82
C GLN A 225 5.45 28.42 -15.01
N GLY A 226 4.72 28.76 -13.95
CA GLY A 226 3.27 28.99 -13.98
C GLY A 226 2.41 27.72 -13.94
N SER A 227 1.12 27.93 -13.68
CA SER A 227 0.09 26.91 -13.50
C SER A 227 -0.01 25.97 -14.70
N GLN A 228 0.18 26.49 -15.92
CA GLN A 228 0.17 25.70 -17.15
C GLN A 228 1.29 24.67 -17.20
N SER A 229 2.53 25.03 -16.83
CA SER A 229 3.62 24.07 -16.78
C SER A 229 3.47 23.10 -15.61
N PHE A 230 2.94 23.57 -14.48
CA PHE A 230 2.73 22.73 -13.29
C PHE A 230 1.68 21.64 -13.52
N LEU A 231 0.59 21.95 -14.22
CA LEU A 231 -0.50 21.01 -14.52
C LEU A 231 -0.22 20.10 -15.73
N ASN A 232 0.87 20.35 -16.45
CA ASN A 232 1.22 19.57 -17.65
C ASN A 232 1.85 18.22 -17.29
N LEU A 233 1.35 17.14 -17.90
CA LEU A 233 1.92 15.79 -17.73
C LEU A 233 3.23 15.59 -18.50
N MET A 234 3.46 16.39 -19.55
CA MET A 234 4.56 16.25 -20.50
C MET A 234 5.62 17.33 -20.32
N HIS A 235 5.46 18.27 -19.39
CA HIS A 235 6.43 19.33 -19.11
C HIS A 235 6.69 19.44 -17.60
N SER A 236 7.92 19.78 -17.24
CA SER A 236 8.32 20.12 -15.87
C SER A 236 9.36 21.23 -15.90
N GLY A 237 9.15 22.27 -15.08
CA GLY A 237 10.09 23.38 -14.97
C GLY A 237 10.39 24.07 -16.31
N GLY A 238 9.41 24.12 -17.23
CA GLY A 238 9.54 24.80 -18.52
C GLY A 238 10.31 24.00 -19.58
N LYS A 239 10.61 22.73 -19.33
CA LYS A 239 11.16 21.79 -20.33
C LYS A 239 10.19 20.61 -20.50
N ALA A 240 10.11 20.10 -21.73
CA ALA A 240 9.40 18.85 -21.98
C ALA A 240 10.11 17.69 -21.28
N TYR A 241 9.34 16.79 -20.67
CA TYR A 241 9.88 15.54 -20.16
C TYR A 241 10.48 14.74 -21.29
N THR A 242 11.70 14.26 -21.05
CA THR A 242 12.34 13.31 -21.94
C THR A 242 11.64 11.96 -21.85
N GLY A 243 11.70 11.17 -22.93
CA GLY A 243 11.16 9.80 -22.92
C GLY A 243 11.78 8.93 -21.82
N MET A 244 13.05 9.19 -21.45
CA MET A 244 13.73 8.48 -20.36
C MET A 244 13.13 8.81 -18.98
N GLU A 245 12.75 10.06 -18.73
CA GLU A 245 12.12 10.45 -17.47
C GLU A 245 10.71 9.88 -17.34
N ILE A 246 9.93 9.90 -18.43
CA ILE A 246 8.60 9.27 -18.46
C ILE A 246 8.73 7.77 -18.21
N PHE A 247 9.65 7.11 -18.92
CA PHE A 247 9.92 5.69 -18.72
C PHE A 247 10.36 5.38 -17.29
N SER A 248 11.25 6.18 -16.70
CA SER A 248 11.74 5.97 -15.33
C SER A 248 10.61 6.06 -14.30
N GLN A 249 9.66 6.97 -14.50
CA GLN A 249 8.48 7.09 -13.63
C GLN A 249 7.48 5.96 -13.85
N PHE A 250 7.22 5.62 -15.11
CA PHE A 250 6.34 4.50 -15.47
C PHE A 250 6.89 3.15 -15.01
N ALA A 251 8.22 2.98 -14.99
CA ALA A 251 8.91 1.74 -14.63
C ALA A 251 8.61 1.23 -13.21
N TRP A 252 8.01 2.05 -12.34
CA TRP A 252 7.45 1.60 -11.07
C TRP A 252 6.44 0.45 -11.25
N CYS A 253 5.80 0.36 -12.42
CA CYS A 253 5.01 -0.78 -12.86
C CYS A 253 5.71 -2.13 -12.66
N PHE A 254 7.02 -2.22 -12.91
CA PHE A 254 7.77 -3.48 -12.82
C PHE A 254 7.98 -3.95 -11.37
N GLY A 255 7.86 -3.06 -10.39
CA GLY A 255 8.00 -3.42 -8.97
C GLY A 255 6.89 -4.37 -8.48
N TYR A 256 5.66 -4.25 -9.00
CA TYR A 256 4.49 -5.00 -8.52
C TYR A 256 4.66 -6.52 -8.60
N PHE A 257 5.37 -7.00 -9.61
CA PHE A 257 5.60 -8.43 -9.83
C PHE A 257 6.51 -9.07 -8.78
N GLY A 258 7.24 -8.25 -8.00
CA GLY A 258 8.20 -8.70 -7.00
C GLY A 258 7.81 -8.38 -5.55
N MET A 259 6.72 -7.65 -5.31
CA MET A 259 6.32 -7.19 -3.97
C MET A 259 5.74 -8.33 -3.12
N PRO A 260 6.48 -8.87 -2.13
CA PRO A 260 6.05 -10.02 -1.34
C PRO A 260 4.74 -9.79 -0.60
N HIS A 261 4.53 -8.60 -0.04
CA HIS A 261 3.28 -8.29 0.65
C HIS A 261 2.07 -8.45 -0.29
N ILE A 262 2.09 -7.89 -1.51
CA ILE A 262 1.00 -8.07 -2.48
C ILE A 262 0.86 -9.55 -2.89
N LEU A 263 1.97 -10.18 -3.26
CA LEU A 263 1.96 -11.53 -3.81
C LEU A 263 1.45 -12.60 -2.82
N VAL A 264 1.74 -12.46 -1.53
CA VAL A 264 1.25 -13.38 -0.49
C VAL A 264 -0.29 -13.33 -0.39
N ARG A 265 -0.93 -12.19 -0.68
CA ARG A 265 -2.41 -12.10 -0.75
C ARG A 265 -2.97 -12.92 -1.91
N PHE A 266 -2.27 -12.97 -3.05
CA PHE A 266 -2.66 -13.88 -4.14
C PHE A 266 -2.54 -15.34 -3.74
N MET A 267 -1.52 -15.70 -2.95
CA MET A 267 -1.35 -17.07 -2.43
C MET A 267 -2.49 -17.46 -1.48
N ALA A 268 -3.02 -16.50 -0.72
CA ALA A 268 -4.05 -16.71 0.29
C ALA A 268 -5.50 -16.73 -0.22
N VAL A 269 -5.76 -16.37 -1.50
CA VAL A 269 -7.13 -16.36 -2.04
C VAL A 269 -7.75 -17.75 -2.02
N ARG A 270 -9.03 -17.87 -1.67
CA ARG A 270 -9.71 -19.17 -1.54
C ARG A 270 -9.64 -20.02 -2.79
N ASP A 271 -10.09 -19.48 -3.90
CA ASP A 271 -10.29 -20.23 -5.14
C ASP A 271 -10.17 -19.31 -6.37
N GLU A 272 -10.13 -19.93 -7.56
CA GLU A 272 -9.97 -19.20 -8.83
C GLU A 272 -11.15 -18.24 -9.11
N LYS A 273 -12.35 -18.54 -8.60
CA LYS A 273 -13.52 -17.66 -8.76
C LYS A 273 -13.34 -16.39 -7.94
N GLU A 274 -12.86 -16.52 -6.70
CA GLU A 274 -12.50 -15.37 -5.86
C GLU A 274 -11.31 -14.60 -6.44
N ILE A 275 -10.34 -15.23 -7.11
CA ILE A 275 -9.27 -14.51 -7.82
C ILE A 275 -9.83 -13.66 -8.96
N ARG A 276 -10.71 -14.22 -9.79
CA ARG A 276 -11.36 -13.45 -10.87
C ARG A 276 -12.16 -12.28 -10.32
N LYS A 277 -12.90 -12.50 -9.23
CA LYS A 277 -13.65 -11.45 -8.54
C LYS A 277 -12.71 -10.37 -7.99
N SER A 278 -11.62 -10.76 -7.33
CA SER A 278 -10.62 -9.85 -6.77
C SER A 278 -9.98 -8.98 -7.84
N ARG A 279 -9.66 -9.57 -9.00
CA ARG A 279 -9.10 -8.83 -10.15
C ARG A 279 -10.00 -7.68 -10.60
N TRP A 280 -11.31 -7.90 -10.67
CA TRP A 280 -12.23 -6.82 -11.04
C TRP A 280 -12.32 -5.76 -9.96
N ILE A 281 -12.40 -6.17 -8.69
CA ILE A 281 -12.50 -5.24 -7.55
C ILE A 281 -11.21 -4.40 -7.40
N ALA A 282 -10.03 -4.98 -7.64
CA ALA A 282 -8.78 -4.26 -7.45
C ALA A 282 -8.48 -3.22 -8.54
N VAL A 283 -9.14 -3.34 -9.70
CA VAL A 283 -8.93 -2.44 -10.85
C VAL A 283 -9.93 -1.29 -10.88
N VAL A 284 -11.10 -1.47 -10.26
CA VAL A 284 -12.16 -0.46 -10.15
C VAL A 284 -11.96 0.36 -8.88
#